data_AF-A0A7Y0M106-F1
#
_entry.id   AF-A0A7Y0M106-F1
#
_cell.length_a   1.000
_cell.length_b   1.000
_cell.length_c   1.000
_cell.angle_alpha   90.00
_cell.angle_beta   90.00
_cell.angle_gamma   90.00
#
_symmetry.space_group_name_H-M   'P 1'
#
loop_
_entity.id
_entity.type
_entity.pdbx_description
1 polymer ?
#
loop_
_entity_poly.entity_id
_entity_poly.type
_entity_poly.pdbx_seq_one_letter_code
_entity_poly.pdbx_strand_id
1 'polypeptide(L)'
;MRVLAALSGGVDSAVAAARAVEAGHDVVGVHMALSRNRDQFRTGSRGCCSIEDAGDARRAADVLGIPYYVWDLSERFEATVVADFVAEYAAGRTPNPCVRCNQHIKFEALLDKALALGFDAVCTGHYARIVDRPDGTRELHRAHDLAKDQSYVLAVMGAGRLGRSMFPLGDAASKADVRAEAAARGLGVSAKPDSYDICFVADGDTQGFLRDRFGARPGDVVDAAGRVVGAHDGAYAYTVGQRKGLAIGRPAPDGKPRYVLEVQPVTNRVVVGSAEDLDVGLIRADDAVWLSDPADLAGAADGAWFPCEAQVRAHGAPVTARARAVAEVVAGAGGVVGVEIGAGVEVELVRDGEDVALRGVAPGQSVVLYAGTRVLGQATVSSTDRARSATSTDRARTGRLAG
;
A
#
# COMPACT_ATOMS: atom_id res chain seq x y z
N MET A 1 0.55 -27.70 -12.76
CA MET A 1 -0.42 -26.60 -12.84
C MET A 1 -0.20 -25.84 -14.14
N ARG A 2 -1.26 -25.26 -14.68
CA ARG A 2 -1.23 -24.28 -15.75
C ARG A 2 -1.19 -22.89 -15.13
N VAL A 3 -0.12 -22.14 -15.36
CA VAL A 3 0.19 -20.90 -14.63
C VAL A 3 0.29 -19.74 -15.61
N LEU A 4 -0.44 -18.66 -15.31
CA LEU A 4 -0.34 -17.42 -16.05
C LEU A 4 0.71 -16.51 -15.39
N ALA A 5 1.86 -16.31 -16.04
CA ALA A 5 2.92 -15.44 -15.54
C ALA A 5 2.72 -14.00 -16.02
N ALA A 6 2.50 -13.07 -15.08
CA ALA A 6 2.40 -11.65 -15.36
C ALA A 6 3.79 -11.03 -15.58
N LEU A 7 4.14 -10.79 -16.84
CA LEU A 7 5.42 -10.24 -17.28
C LEU A 7 5.33 -8.72 -17.44
N SER A 8 6.02 -7.99 -16.56
CA SER A 8 6.03 -6.52 -16.53
C SER A 8 7.05 -5.90 -17.47
N GLY A 9 7.87 -6.70 -18.15
CA GLY A 9 9.07 -6.22 -18.87
C GLY A 9 10.26 -5.94 -17.95
N GLY A 10 10.15 -6.25 -16.66
CA GLY A 10 11.22 -6.14 -15.67
C GLY A 10 11.84 -7.49 -15.31
N VAL A 11 13.05 -7.43 -14.73
CA VAL A 11 13.84 -8.60 -14.33
C VAL A 11 13.09 -9.55 -13.39
N ASP A 12 12.34 -9.01 -12.44
CA ASP A 12 11.68 -9.81 -11.40
C ASP A 12 10.61 -10.73 -11.99
N SER A 13 9.76 -10.17 -12.85
CA SER A 13 8.70 -10.95 -13.49
C SER A 13 9.25 -12.03 -14.43
N ALA A 14 10.35 -11.75 -15.12
CA ALA A 14 11.00 -12.70 -16.01
C ALA A 14 11.63 -13.87 -15.24
N VAL A 15 12.34 -13.58 -14.14
CA VAL A 15 12.93 -14.62 -13.28
C VAL A 15 11.85 -15.42 -12.57
N ALA A 16 10.78 -14.78 -12.10
CA ALA A 16 9.65 -15.48 -11.51
C ALA A 16 9.00 -16.47 -12.48
N ALA A 17 8.78 -16.05 -13.73
CA ALA A 17 8.28 -16.94 -14.78
C ALA A 17 9.25 -18.10 -15.07
N ALA A 18 10.55 -17.80 -15.11
CA ALA A 18 11.58 -18.80 -15.34
C ALA A 18 11.62 -19.88 -14.25
N ARG A 19 11.54 -19.48 -12.97
CA ARG A 19 11.43 -20.39 -11.83
C ARG A 19 10.15 -21.23 -11.88
N ALA A 20 9.04 -20.66 -12.33
CA ALA A 20 7.79 -21.40 -12.51
C ALA A 20 7.90 -22.47 -13.61
N VAL A 21 8.58 -22.17 -14.72
CA VAL A 21 8.87 -23.15 -15.79
C VAL A 21 9.75 -24.29 -15.25
N GLU A 22 10.82 -23.96 -14.52
CA GLU A 22 11.73 -24.96 -13.93
C GLU A 22 11.06 -25.85 -12.89
N ALA A 23 10.08 -25.33 -12.16
CA ALA A 23 9.24 -26.11 -11.26
C ALA A 23 8.29 -27.09 -12.01
N GLY A 24 8.35 -27.14 -13.35
CA GLY A 24 7.59 -28.08 -14.18
C GLY A 24 6.15 -27.64 -14.44
N HIS A 25 5.84 -26.35 -14.34
CA HIS A 25 4.51 -25.83 -14.65
C HIS A 25 4.33 -25.57 -16.16
N ASP A 26 3.09 -25.68 -16.64
CA ASP A 26 2.70 -25.21 -17.97
C ASP A 26 2.49 -23.70 -17.90
N VAL A 27 3.51 -22.92 -18.27
CA VAL A 27 3.52 -21.47 -18.10
C VAL A 27 3.14 -20.76 -19.39
N VAL A 28 2.21 -19.81 -19.27
CA VAL A 28 1.90 -18.83 -20.33
C VAL A 28 2.22 -17.43 -19.80
N GLY A 29 2.98 -16.66 -20.56
CA GLY A 29 3.28 -15.28 -20.26
C GLY A 29 2.15 -14.33 -20.68
N VAL A 30 1.91 -13.31 -19.88
CA VAL A 30 1.01 -12.20 -20.24
C VAL A 30 1.58 -10.87 -19.81
N HIS A 31 1.48 -9.87 -20.67
CA HIS A 31 1.72 -8.48 -20.32
C HIS A 31 0.39 -7.72 -20.25
N MET A 32 0.24 -6.89 -19.22
CA MET A 32 -0.93 -6.05 -19.05
C MET A 32 -0.65 -4.65 -19.60
N ALA A 33 -1.32 -4.29 -20.69
CA ALA A 33 -1.31 -2.92 -21.17
C ALA A 33 -2.28 -2.09 -20.31
N LEU A 34 -1.75 -1.18 -19.48
CA LEU A 34 -2.53 -0.38 -18.53
C LEU A 34 -2.69 1.09 -18.94
N SER A 35 -2.07 1.52 -20.05
CA SER A 35 -2.18 2.88 -20.57
C SER A 35 -2.68 2.88 -22.02
N ARG A 36 -3.65 3.76 -22.33
CA ARG A 36 -4.13 4.02 -23.71
C ARG A 36 -3.27 5.03 -24.46
N ASN A 37 -2.48 5.83 -23.74
CA ASN A 37 -1.70 6.92 -24.33
C ASN A 37 -0.42 6.37 -24.95
N ARG A 38 -0.49 6.05 -26.25
CA ARG A 38 0.64 5.59 -27.06
C ARG A 38 1.80 6.60 -27.12
N ASP A 39 1.51 7.88 -26.90
CA ASP A 39 2.47 8.99 -27.03
C ASP A 39 3.32 9.21 -25.76
N GLN A 40 3.12 8.41 -24.71
CA GLN A 40 4.06 8.37 -23.59
C GLN A 40 5.29 7.55 -23.99
N PHE A 41 6.11 8.10 -24.89
CA PHE A 41 7.52 7.74 -24.99
C PHE A 41 8.14 8.06 -23.63
N ARG A 42 8.41 7.02 -22.83
CA ARG A 42 9.01 7.20 -21.51
C ARG A 42 10.52 7.40 -21.68
N THR A 43 11.07 8.35 -20.95
CA THR A 43 12.50 8.42 -20.70
C THR A 43 12.79 7.72 -19.36
N GLY A 44 13.40 6.52 -19.41
CA GLY A 44 13.88 5.80 -18.22
C GLY A 44 12.97 4.70 -17.68
N SER A 45 13.34 4.11 -16.53
CA SER A 45 12.82 2.85 -15.98
C SER A 45 11.59 2.96 -15.05
N ARG A 46 10.85 4.06 -15.09
CA ARG A 46 9.70 4.27 -14.19
C ARG A 46 8.50 3.51 -14.75
N GLY A 47 7.90 2.56 -14.03
CA GLY A 47 6.67 1.84 -14.44
C GLY A 47 6.84 0.61 -15.35
N CYS A 48 5.72 -0.11 -15.59
CA CYS A 48 5.66 -1.41 -16.30
C CYS A 48 4.66 -1.46 -17.47
N CYS A 49 4.23 -0.31 -17.98
CA CYS A 49 3.04 -0.19 -18.85
C CYS A 49 3.34 0.42 -20.22
N SER A 50 4.60 0.40 -20.66
CA SER A 50 5.04 0.96 -21.95
C SER A 50 5.10 -0.09 -23.06
N ILE A 51 5.16 0.37 -24.31
CA ILE A 51 5.40 -0.51 -25.48
C ILE A 51 6.76 -1.20 -25.36
N GLU A 52 7.76 -0.52 -24.82
CA GLU A 52 9.09 -1.07 -24.58
C GLU A 52 9.04 -2.23 -23.57
N ASP A 53 8.26 -2.07 -22.49
CA ASP A 53 8.04 -3.12 -21.49
C ASP A 53 7.35 -4.36 -22.08
N ALA A 54 6.38 -4.17 -22.96
CA ALA A 54 5.73 -5.26 -23.67
C ALA A 54 6.72 -6.00 -24.59
N GLY A 55 7.66 -5.28 -25.22
CA GLY A 55 8.73 -5.85 -26.02
C GLY A 55 9.77 -6.62 -25.19
N ASP A 56 10.14 -6.09 -24.02
CA ASP A 56 11.00 -6.77 -23.04
C ASP A 56 10.36 -8.06 -22.53
N ALA A 57 9.07 -8.00 -22.18
CA ALA A 57 8.29 -9.15 -21.73
C ALA A 57 8.20 -10.22 -22.82
N ARG A 58 8.01 -9.83 -24.09
CA ARG A 58 8.05 -10.76 -25.22
C ARG A 58 9.39 -11.45 -25.36
N ARG A 59 10.51 -10.70 -25.32
CA ARG A 59 11.86 -11.28 -25.39
C ARG A 59 12.12 -12.26 -24.26
N ALA A 60 11.70 -11.94 -23.04
CA ALA A 60 11.79 -12.86 -21.90
C ALA A 60 11.00 -14.15 -22.17
N ALA A 61 9.77 -14.04 -22.67
CA ALA A 61 8.96 -15.21 -23.01
C ALA A 61 9.59 -16.07 -24.12
N ASP A 62 10.17 -15.45 -25.14
CA ASP A 62 10.87 -16.15 -26.23
C ASP A 62 12.09 -16.93 -25.70
N VAL A 63 12.89 -16.34 -24.80
CA VAL A 63 14.03 -17.02 -24.13
C VAL A 63 13.56 -18.21 -23.30
N LEU A 64 12.42 -18.09 -22.61
CA LEU A 64 11.84 -19.15 -21.80
C LEU A 64 11.09 -20.21 -22.62
N GLY A 65 10.86 -19.97 -23.91
CA GLY A 65 10.11 -20.88 -24.79
C GLY A 65 8.62 -20.99 -24.43
N ILE A 66 8.02 -19.95 -23.84
CA ILE A 66 6.61 -19.95 -23.39
C ILE A 66 5.70 -19.13 -24.31
N PRO A 67 4.42 -19.50 -24.47
CA PRO A 67 3.45 -18.66 -25.17
C PRO A 67 3.29 -17.30 -24.49
N TYR A 68 3.03 -16.25 -25.27
CA TYR A 68 2.94 -14.89 -24.77
C TYR A 68 1.79 -14.10 -25.38
N TYR A 69 1.04 -13.39 -24.53
CA TYR A 69 -0.08 -12.54 -24.93
C TYR A 69 0.03 -11.15 -24.31
N VAL A 70 -0.63 -10.17 -24.94
CA VAL A 70 -0.83 -8.83 -24.36
C VAL A 70 -2.32 -8.65 -24.12
N TRP A 71 -2.69 -8.29 -22.90
CA TRP A 71 -4.07 -7.99 -22.53
C TRP A 71 -4.21 -6.52 -22.20
N ASP A 72 -5.15 -5.87 -22.87
CA ASP A 72 -5.55 -4.51 -22.54
C ASP A 72 -6.45 -4.53 -21.29
N LEU A 73 -5.98 -3.91 -20.22
CA LEU A 73 -6.73 -3.65 -18.98
C LEU A 73 -6.75 -2.15 -18.67
N SER A 74 -6.44 -1.29 -19.64
CA SER A 74 -6.28 0.15 -19.47
C SER A 74 -7.56 0.85 -18.99
N GLU A 75 -8.73 0.43 -19.48
CA GLU A 75 -10.00 0.99 -19.05
C GLU A 75 -10.31 0.67 -17.59
N ARG A 76 -10.08 -0.58 -17.18
CA ARG A 76 -10.24 -1.00 -15.79
C ARG A 76 -9.25 -0.25 -14.90
N PHE A 77 -8.00 -0.13 -15.34
CA PHE A 77 -6.95 0.59 -14.62
C PHE A 77 -7.28 2.07 -14.41
N GLU A 78 -7.74 2.76 -15.46
CA GLU A 78 -8.18 4.15 -15.34
C GLU A 78 -9.34 4.26 -14.34
N ALA A 79 -10.35 3.40 -14.47
CA ALA A 79 -11.56 3.44 -13.65
C ALA A 79 -11.34 3.07 -12.17
N THR A 80 -10.41 2.17 -11.85
CA THR A 80 -10.25 1.62 -10.49
C THR A 80 -8.96 2.00 -9.78
N VAL A 81 -7.96 2.54 -10.51
CA VAL A 81 -6.68 2.94 -9.93
C VAL A 81 -6.46 4.44 -10.08
N VAL A 82 -6.58 4.97 -11.30
CA VAL A 82 -6.33 6.40 -11.56
C VAL A 82 -7.47 7.25 -11.02
N ALA A 83 -8.72 6.87 -11.29
CA ALA A 83 -9.89 7.59 -10.79
C ALA A 83 -9.97 7.58 -9.25
N ASP A 84 -9.69 6.44 -8.61
CA ASP A 84 -9.58 6.32 -7.16
C ASP A 84 -8.49 7.25 -6.61
N PHE A 85 -7.29 7.20 -7.19
CA PHE A 85 -6.17 8.07 -6.80
C PHE A 85 -6.56 9.56 -6.84
N VAL A 86 -7.20 10.00 -7.92
CA VAL A 86 -7.65 11.38 -8.08
C VAL A 86 -8.75 11.71 -7.05
N ALA A 87 -9.75 10.84 -6.87
CA ALA A 87 -10.85 11.06 -5.93
C ALA A 87 -10.36 11.17 -4.46
N GLU A 88 -9.41 10.32 -4.06
CA GLU A 88 -8.81 10.33 -2.73
C GLU A 88 -8.07 11.64 -2.45
N TYR A 89 -7.26 12.12 -3.41
CA TYR A 89 -6.60 13.42 -3.29
C TYR A 89 -7.58 14.60 -3.26
N ALA A 90 -8.66 14.54 -4.05
CA ALA A 90 -9.72 15.55 -3.99
C ALA A 90 -10.39 15.60 -2.59
N ALA A 91 -10.45 14.46 -1.91
CA ALA A 91 -10.96 14.33 -0.56
C ALA A 91 -9.92 14.61 0.54
N GLY A 92 -8.73 15.11 0.18
CA GLY A 92 -7.67 15.44 1.14
C GLY A 92 -6.97 14.21 1.75
N ARG A 93 -7.18 13.03 1.18
CA ARG A 93 -6.55 11.76 1.58
C ARG A 93 -5.31 11.48 0.74
N THR A 94 -4.45 10.59 1.22
CA THR A 94 -3.26 10.16 0.47
C THR A 94 -3.39 8.67 0.14
N PRO A 95 -3.75 8.31 -1.10
CA PRO A 95 -3.93 6.93 -1.52
C PRO A 95 -2.60 6.21 -1.80
N ASN A 96 -2.66 4.87 -1.85
CA ASN A 96 -1.59 4.05 -2.39
C ASN A 96 -2.04 3.36 -3.70
N PRO A 97 -1.68 3.88 -4.88
CA PRO A 97 -2.15 3.32 -6.15
C PRO A 97 -1.62 1.90 -6.42
N CYS A 98 -0.49 1.51 -5.82
CA CYS A 98 0.05 0.15 -5.95
C CYS A 98 -0.82 -0.86 -5.22
N VAL A 99 -1.41 -0.50 -4.08
CA VAL A 99 -2.38 -1.35 -3.36
C VAL A 99 -3.61 -1.57 -4.25
N ARG A 100 -4.18 -0.49 -4.80
CA ARG A 100 -5.36 -0.57 -5.69
C ARG A 100 -5.09 -1.33 -6.99
N CYS A 101 -3.90 -1.18 -7.58
CA CYS A 101 -3.48 -1.96 -8.74
C CYS A 101 -3.37 -3.46 -8.42
N ASN A 102 -2.78 -3.83 -7.28
CA ASN A 102 -2.75 -5.23 -6.85
C ASN A 102 -4.17 -5.76 -6.66
N GLN A 103 -5.02 -5.02 -5.95
CA GLN A 103 -6.43 -5.39 -5.73
C GLN A 103 -7.20 -5.56 -7.05
N HIS A 104 -7.41 -4.47 -7.79
CA HIS A 104 -8.40 -4.43 -8.87
C HIS A 104 -7.89 -4.95 -10.23
N ILE A 105 -6.57 -4.98 -10.41
CA ILE A 105 -5.97 -5.31 -11.70
C ILE A 105 -5.30 -6.67 -11.64
N LYS A 106 -4.33 -6.85 -10.74
CA LYS A 106 -3.55 -8.11 -10.72
C LYS A 106 -4.33 -9.27 -10.13
N PHE A 107 -5.02 -9.06 -9.01
CA PHE A 107 -5.69 -10.14 -8.30
C PHE A 107 -7.20 -10.18 -8.52
N GLU A 108 -7.84 -9.12 -9.01
CA GLU A 108 -9.19 -9.19 -9.60
C GLU A 108 -9.12 -9.44 -11.11
N ALA A 109 -8.97 -8.40 -11.93
CA ALA A 109 -9.19 -8.51 -13.39
C ALA A 109 -8.32 -9.57 -14.09
N LEU A 110 -7.02 -9.61 -13.79
CA LEU A 110 -6.08 -10.56 -14.38
C LEU A 110 -6.36 -11.99 -13.88
N LEU A 111 -6.47 -12.18 -12.57
CA LEU A 111 -6.69 -13.50 -11.98
C LEU A 111 -8.05 -14.07 -12.37
N ASP A 112 -9.13 -13.29 -12.29
CA ASP A 112 -10.48 -13.75 -12.66
C ASP A 112 -10.53 -14.18 -14.13
N LYS A 113 -9.90 -13.40 -15.02
CA LYS A 113 -9.75 -13.77 -16.42
C LYS A 113 -8.87 -15.02 -16.62
N ALA A 114 -7.80 -15.17 -15.84
CA ALA A 114 -6.95 -16.36 -15.89
C ALA A 114 -7.74 -17.62 -15.50
N LEU A 115 -8.46 -17.58 -14.39
CA LEU A 115 -9.29 -18.69 -13.92
C LEU A 115 -10.37 -19.06 -14.96
N ALA A 116 -11.04 -18.07 -15.56
CA ALA A 116 -12.02 -18.29 -16.61
C ALA A 116 -11.45 -18.95 -17.88
N LEU A 117 -10.16 -18.76 -18.15
CA LEU A 117 -9.44 -19.38 -19.27
C LEU A 117 -8.79 -20.74 -18.92
N GLY A 118 -9.05 -21.25 -17.72
CA GLY A 118 -8.55 -22.54 -17.25
C GLY A 118 -7.10 -22.52 -16.78
N PHE A 119 -6.60 -21.39 -16.28
CA PHE A 119 -5.37 -21.34 -15.51
C PHE A 119 -5.64 -21.68 -14.04
N ASP A 120 -4.70 -22.36 -13.39
CA ASP A 120 -4.79 -22.73 -11.97
C ASP A 120 -4.32 -21.60 -11.04
N ALA A 121 -3.38 -20.76 -11.51
CA ALA A 121 -2.79 -19.69 -10.71
C ALA A 121 -2.19 -18.57 -11.56
N VAL A 122 -2.00 -17.41 -10.94
CA VAL A 122 -1.21 -16.29 -11.48
C VAL A 122 0.14 -16.23 -10.78
N CYS A 123 1.22 -16.25 -11.56
CA CYS A 123 2.59 -16.02 -11.12
C CYS A 123 2.98 -14.55 -11.33
N THR A 124 3.58 -13.92 -10.33
CA THR A 124 4.08 -12.55 -10.44
C THR A 124 5.49 -12.43 -9.86
N GLY A 125 6.24 -11.43 -10.32
CA GLY A 125 7.56 -11.10 -9.79
C GLY A 125 7.57 -10.38 -8.44
N HIS A 126 6.55 -10.58 -7.59
CA HIS A 126 6.57 -9.95 -6.27
C HIS A 126 7.45 -10.70 -5.29
N TYR A 127 8.10 -9.94 -4.42
CA TYR A 127 8.87 -10.44 -3.28
C TYR A 127 7.93 -10.61 -2.08
N ALA A 128 7.32 -11.78 -1.98
CA ALA A 128 6.60 -12.24 -0.80
C ALA A 128 6.58 -13.75 -0.81
N ARG A 129 6.32 -14.37 0.34
CA ARG A 129 6.24 -15.83 0.45
C ARG A 129 4.81 -16.29 0.66
N ILE A 130 4.53 -17.47 0.14
CA ILE A 130 3.30 -18.20 0.43
C ILE A 130 3.72 -19.45 1.21
N VAL A 131 3.14 -19.64 2.38
CA VAL A 131 3.37 -20.83 3.20
C VAL A 131 2.08 -21.65 3.21
N ASP A 132 2.15 -22.88 2.70
CA ASP A 132 1.04 -23.83 2.79
C ASP A 132 0.98 -24.42 4.21
N ARG A 133 -0.21 -24.36 4.82
CA ARG A 133 -0.48 -24.99 6.11
C ARG A 133 -0.89 -26.46 5.96
N PRO A 134 -0.75 -27.27 7.03
CA PRO A 134 -1.23 -28.66 7.03
C PRO A 134 -2.72 -28.83 6.73
N ASP A 135 -3.54 -27.82 7.02
CA ASP A 135 -4.99 -27.80 6.75
C ASP A 135 -5.35 -27.43 5.29
N GLY A 136 -4.34 -27.18 4.45
CA GLY A 136 -4.51 -26.78 3.04
C GLY A 136 -4.76 -25.28 2.83
N THR A 137 -4.82 -24.49 3.89
CA THR A 137 -4.86 -23.02 3.78
C THR A 137 -3.47 -22.45 3.47
N ARG A 138 -3.43 -21.21 2.99
CA ARG A 138 -2.20 -20.51 2.63
C ARG A 138 -2.03 -19.24 3.44
N GLU A 139 -0.81 -19.00 3.89
CA GLU A 139 -0.42 -17.78 4.58
C GLU A 139 0.43 -16.89 3.67
N LEU A 140 0.19 -15.59 3.72
CA LEU A 140 1.08 -14.60 3.11
C LEU A 140 2.16 -14.23 4.12
N HIS A 141 3.42 -14.28 3.71
CA HIS A 141 4.56 -13.91 4.53
C HIS A 141 5.45 -12.89 3.84
N ARG A 142 6.21 -12.16 4.64
CA ARG A 142 7.33 -11.34 4.19
C ARG A 142 8.32 -12.18 3.38
N ALA A 143 8.92 -11.54 2.38
CA ALA A 143 10.09 -12.09 1.68
C ALA A 143 11.30 -12.27 2.61
N HIS A 144 12.26 -13.09 2.20
CA HIS A 144 13.56 -13.16 2.87
C HIS A 144 14.34 -11.83 2.74
N ASP A 145 14.35 -11.24 1.54
CA ASP A 145 14.88 -9.89 1.33
C ASP A 145 13.88 -8.84 1.83
N LEU A 146 14.01 -8.44 3.10
CA LEU A 146 13.14 -7.45 3.73
C LEU A 146 13.18 -6.07 3.05
N ALA A 147 14.29 -5.72 2.39
CA ALA A 147 14.41 -4.44 1.68
C ALA A 147 13.56 -4.41 0.40
N LYS A 148 13.24 -5.59 -0.15
CA LYS A 148 12.39 -5.76 -1.33
C LYS A 148 11.00 -6.28 -1.00
N ASP A 149 10.70 -6.59 0.26
CA ASP A 149 9.41 -7.15 0.69
C ASP A 149 8.21 -6.34 0.16
N GLN A 150 7.29 -7.06 -0.48
CA GLN A 150 6.07 -6.52 -1.07
C GLN A 150 4.81 -7.09 -0.42
N SER A 151 4.94 -7.83 0.68
CA SER A 151 3.80 -8.36 1.44
C SER A 151 2.77 -7.27 1.80
N TYR A 152 3.24 -6.05 2.11
CA TYR A 152 2.38 -4.89 2.44
C TYR A 152 1.38 -4.56 1.32
N VAL A 153 1.85 -4.47 0.07
CA VAL A 153 0.97 -4.11 -1.06
C VAL A 153 0.13 -5.28 -1.57
N LEU A 154 0.49 -6.50 -1.19
CA LEU A 154 -0.20 -7.73 -1.56
C LEU A 154 -1.31 -8.09 -0.57
N ALA A 155 -1.26 -7.59 0.66
CA ALA A 155 -2.21 -7.96 1.72
C ALA A 155 -3.68 -7.75 1.32
N VAL A 156 -3.95 -6.74 0.47
CA VAL A 156 -5.28 -6.39 -0.03
C VAL A 156 -5.95 -7.46 -0.88
N MET A 157 -5.21 -8.46 -1.39
CA MET A 157 -5.79 -9.50 -2.24
C MET A 157 -6.73 -10.46 -1.47
N GLY A 158 -6.52 -10.61 -0.16
CA GLY A 158 -7.27 -11.53 0.69
C GLY A 158 -6.97 -13.02 0.47
N ALA A 159 -7.48 -13.86 1.38
CA ALA A 159 -7.17 -15.29 1.43
C ALA A 159 -7.63 -16.06 0.18
N GLY A 160 -8.79 -15.72 -0.37
CA GLY A 160 -9.33 -16.40 -1.56
C GLY A 160 -8.43 -16.28 -2.78
N ARG A 161 -7.88 -15.08 -3.04
CA ARG A 161 -6.99 -14.80 -4.18
C ARG A 161 -5.56 -15.29 -3.93
N LEU A 162 -5.10 -15.27 -2.68
CA LEU A 162 -3.85 -15.90 -2.26
C LEU A 162 -3.80 -17.39 -2.64
N GLY A 163 -4.93 -18.10 -2.52
CA GLY A 163 -5.09 -19.51 -2.91
C GLY A 163 -4.82 -19.82 -4.39
N ARG A 164 -4.75 -18.80 -5.24
CA ARG A 164 -4.50 -18.90 -6.69
C ARG A 164 -3.33 -18.03 -7.15
N SER A 165 -2.45 -17.67 -6.22
CA SER A 165 -1.28 -16.83 -6.46
C SER A 165 0.04 -17.62 -6.31
N MET A 166 1.08 -17.15 -6.99
CA MET A 166 2.43 -17.68 -6.92
C MET A 166 3.47 -16.55 -6.93
N PHE A 167 4.40 -16.58 -5.96
CA PHE A 167 5.45 -15.57 -5.76
C PHE A 167 6.83 -16.22 -5.69
N PRO A 168 7.42 -16.65 -6.83
CA PRO A 168 8.66 -17.43 -6.83
C PRO A 168 9.91 -16.70 -6.33
N LEU A 169 9.83 -15.38 -6.10
CA LEU A 169 10.95 -14.57 -5.60
C LEU A 169 10.92 -14.38 -4.07
N GLY A 170 9.94 -14.93 -3.36
CA GLY A 170 9.84 -14.80 -1.91
C GLY A 170 11.07 -15.30 -1.15
N ASP A 171 11.74 -16.33 -1.68
CA ASP A 171 12.94 -16.94 -1.09
C ASP A 171 14.26 -16.39 -1.67
N ALA A 172 14.20 -15.37 -2.55
CA ALA A 172 15.41 -14.75 -3.04
C ALA A 172 16.18 -14.07 -1.89
N ALA A 173 17.47 -14.38 -1.76
CA ALA A 173 18.32 -13.82 -0.72
C ALA A 173 18.58 -12.32 -0.94
N SER A 174 18.72 -11.90 -2.20
CA SER A 174 18.83 -10.49 -2.56
C SER A 174 18.35 -10.22 -3.98
N LYS A 175 18.06 -8.94 -4.25
CA LYS A 175 17.85 -8.42 -5.61
C LYS A 175 19.05 -8.66 -6.54
N ALA A 176 20.28 -8.62 -6.02
CA ALA A 176 21.48 -8.84 -6.82
C ALA A 176 21.54 -10.27 -7.35
N ASP A 177 21.14 -11.25 -6.53
CA ASP A 177 21.08 -12.65 -6.93
C ASP A 177 20.03 -12.88 -8.02
N VAL A 178 18.86 -12.25 -7.92
CA VAL A 178 17.83 -12.30 -8.97
C VAL A 178 18.35 -11.72 -10.30
N ARG A 179 19.16 -10.65 -10.26
CA ARG A 179 19.78 -10.10 -11.49
C ARG A 179 20.86 -11.01 -12.05
N ALA A 180 21.67 -11.65 -11.21
CA ALA A 180 22.67 -12.62 -11.63
C ALA A 180 22.01 -13.86 -12.27
N GLU A 181 20.92 -14.35 -11.68
CA GLU A 181 20.10 -15.42 -12.22
C GLU A 181 19.51 -15.05 -13.58
N ALA A 182 18.98 -13.83 -13.74
CA ALA A 182 18.49 -13.35 -15.02
C ALA A 182 19.60 -13.34 -16.09
N ALA A 183 20.80 -12.86 -15.74
CA ALA A 183 21.94 -12.83 -16.65
C ALA A 183 22.38 -14.23 -17.07
N ALA A 184 22.45 -15.18 -16.12
CA ALA A 184 22.80 -16.57 -16.38
C ALA A 184 21.81 -17.27 -17.34
N ARG A 185 20.54 -16.86 -17.31
CA ARG A 185 19.47 -17.36 -18.20
C ARG A 185 19.42 -16.64 -19.56
N GLY A 186 20.28 -15.66 -19.81
CA GLY A 186 20.23 -14.85 -21.02
C GLY A 186 19.05 -13.88 -21.09
N LEU A 187 18.42 -13.56 -19.95
CA LEU A 187 17.33 -12.58 -19.87
C LEU A 187 17.91 -11.16 -19.95
N GLY A 188 17.75 -10.50 -21.10
CA GLY A 188 18.30 -9.16 -21.39
C GLY A 188 17.80 -8.01 -20.50
N VAL A 189 16.85 -8.28 -19.59
CA VAL A 189 16.31 -7.34 -18.61
C VAL A 189 17.16 -7.22 -17.33
N SER A 190 18.23 -8.01 -17.21
CA SER A 190 19.07 -8.12 -15.99
C SER A 190 19.67 -6.80 -15.50
N ALA A 191 19.94 -5.84 -16.42
CA ALA A 191 20.53 -4.53 -16.10
C ALA A 191 19.50 -3.40 -15.97
N LYS A 192 18.21 -3.65 -16.27
CA LYS A 192 17.17 -2.61 -16.24
C LYS A 192 16.95 -2.14 -14.80
N PRO A 193 16.95 -0.83 -14.49
CA PRO A 193 16.66 -0.37 -13.14
C PRO A 193 15.23 -0.73 -12.73
N ASP A 194 14.97 -0.84 -11.43
CA ASP A 194 13.64 -1.17 -10.95
C ASP A 194 12.66 -0.01 -11.21
N SER A 195 11.40 -0.35 -11.39
CA SER A 195 10.31 0.62 -11.43
C SER A 195 10.08 1.17 -10.03
N TYR A 196 10.59 2.37 -9.79
CA TYR A 196 10.23 3.20 -8.64
C TYR A 196 9.21 4.27 -9.08
N ASP A 197 8.41 4.77 -8.13
CA ASP A 197 7.34 5.77 -8.29
C ASP A 197 6.00 5.29 -8.89
N ILE A 198 5.03 6.20 -8.93
CA ILE A 198 3.65 5.94 -9.39
C ILE A 198 3.67 5.69 -10.90
N CYS A 199 3.27 4.48 -11.30
CA CYS A 199 3.48 4.01 -12.67
C CYS A 199 2.84 4.87 -13.78
N PHE A 200 1.74 5.58 -13.49
CA PHE A 200 1.03 6.44 -14.45
C PHE A 200 1.42 7.93 -14.37
N VAL A 201 2.28 8.32 -13.44
CA VAL A 201 2.86 9.67 -13.36
C VAL A 201 4.23 9.62 -14.01
N ALA A 202 4.29 9.89 -15.31
CA ALA A 202 5.44 9.58 -16.16
C ALA A 202 6.76 10.27 -15.73
N ASP A 203 6.68 11.53 -15.32
CA ASP A 203 7.80 12.38 -14.91
C ASP A 203 8.07 12.36 -13.38
N GLY A 204 7.21 11.67 -12.62
CA GLY A 204 7.25 11.65 -11.16
C GLY A 204 6.67 12.90 -10.49
N ASP A 205 6.19 13.89 -11.24
CA ASP A 205 5.56 15.10 -10.69
C ASP A 205 4.10 14.83 -10.33
N THR A 206 3.88 14.20 -9.18
CA THR A 206 2.52 13.94 -8.67
C THR A 206 1.73 15.23 -8.47
N GLN A 207 2.39 16.31 -8.03
CA GLN A 207 1.72 17.60 -7.84
C GLN A 207 1.29 18.20 -9.17
N GLY A 208 2.11 18.09 -10.21
CA GLY A 208 1.76 18.45 -11.58
C GLY A 208 0.61 17.64 -12.14
N PHE A 209 0.68 16.32 -12.02
CA PHE A 209 -0.39 15.41 -12.43
C PHE A 209 -1.76 15.77 -11.82
N LEU A 210 -1.78 16.13 -10.52
CA LEU A 210 -3.01 16.55 -9.83
C LEU A 210 -3.43 17.97 -10.24
N ARG A 211 -2.48 18.90 -10.43
CA ARG A 211 -2.75 20.27 -10.88
C ARG A 211 -3.36 20.31 -12.27
N ASP A 212 -2.92 19.46 -13.19
CA ASP A 212 -3.49 19.36 -14.54
C ASP A 212 -4.96 18.92 -14.52
N ARG A 213 -5.39 18.19 -13.48
CA ARG A 213 -6.78 17.70 -13.32
C ARG A 213 -7.67 18.65 -12.53
N PHE A 214 -7.14 19.26 -11.47
CA PHE A 214 -7.93 20.09 -10.57
C PHE A 214 -7.86 21.58 -10.85
N GLY A 215 -6.87 22.01 -11.63
CA GLY A 215 -6.49 23.42 -11.79
C GLY A 215 -5.89 24.00 -10.51
N ALA A 216 -5.36 25.22 -10.60
CA ALA A 216 -4.91 25.94 -9.40
C ALA A 216 -6.11 26.34 -8.53
N ARG A 217 -6.04 26.02 -7.25
CA ARG A 217 -7.04 26.35 -6.22
C ARG A 217 -6.36 27.03 -5.03
N PRO A 218 -6.11 28.34 -5.10
CA PRO A 218 -5.43 29.09 -4.04
C PRO A 218 -6.13 28.95 -2.68
N GLY A 219 -5.37 28.73 -1.62
CA GLY A 219 -5.87 28.54 -0.26
C GLY A 219 -4.83 28.87 0.80
N ASP A 220 -5.25 28.84 2.06
CA ASP A 220 -4.43 29.26 3.19
C ASP A 220 -3.72 28.07 3.86
N VAL A 221 -2.46 28.27 4.21
CA VAL A 221 -1.76 27.43 5.19
C VAL A 221 -1.98 28.04 6.56
N VAL A 222 -2.59 27.30 7.48
CA VAL A 222 -2.93 27.75 8.84
C VAL A 222 -2.21 26.93 9.89
N ASP A 223 -1.92 27.50 11.06
CA ASP A 223 -1.44 26.72 12.20
C ASP A 223 -2.58 26.08 13.01
N ALA A 224 -2.22 25.29 14.03
CA ALA A 224 -3.19 24.63 14.91
C ALA A 224 -4.13 25.59 15.67
N ALA A 225 -3.80 26.89 15.77
CA ALA A 225 -4.66 27.92 16.34
C ALA A 225 -5.53 28.62 15.28
N GLY A 226 -5.45 28.20 14.01
CA GLY A 226 -6.17 28.78 12.88
C GLY A 226 -5.55 30.07 12.33
N ARG A 227 -4.33 30.44 12.75
CA ARG A 227 -3.66 31.65 12.23
C ARG A 227 -3.04 31.34 10.88
N VAL A 228 -3.27 32.20 9.88
CA VAL A 228 -2.66 32.08 8.56
C VAL A 228 -1.15 32.30 8.66
N VAL A 229 -0.38 31.33 8.16
CA VAL A 229 1.09 31.34 8.15
C VAL A 229 1.69 31.28 6.75
N GLY A 230 0.87 31.01 5.73
CA GLY A 230 1.28 30.95 4.33
C GLY A 230 0.08 30.74 3.41
N ALA A 231 0.36 30.48 2.13
CA ALA A 231 -0.64 30.18 1.11
C ALA A 231 -0.15 29.04 0.21
N HIS A 232 -1.07 28.43 -0.53
CA HIS A 232 -0.78 27.35 -1.48
C HIS A 232 -1.69 27.42 -2.71
N ASP A 233 -1.32 26.72 -3.78
CA ASP A 233 -2.11 26.66 -5.02
C ASP A 233 -3.03 25.43 -5.14
N GLY A 234 -3.17 24.64 -4.07
CA GLY A 234 -4.16 23.58 -3.98
C GLY A 234 -3.93 22.66 -2.79
N ALA A 235 -4.91 22.53 -1.89
CA ALA A 235 -4.79 21.69 -0.70
C ALA A 235 -4.55 20.22 -1.05
N TYR A 236 -5.07 19.76 -2.20
CA TYR A 236 -4.87 18.41 -2.74
C TYR A 236 -3.39 18.05 -3.00
N ALA A 237 -2.48 19.04 -3.06
CA ALA A 237 -1.06 18.81 -3.31
C ALA A 237 -0.25 18.49 -2.04
N TYR A 238 -0.92 18.39 -0.89
CA TYR A 238 -0.29 18.18 0.42
C TYR A 238 -0.71 16.85 1.06
N THR A 239 0.20 16.27 1.82
CA THR A 239 -0.01 15.01 2.56
C THR A 239 0.33 15.19 4.03
N VAL A 240 -0.44 14.57 4.93
CA VAL A 240 -0.14 14.55 6.37
C VAL A 240 1.29 14.05 6.64
N GLY A 241 2.03 14.75 7.48
CA GLY A 241 3.44 14.51 7.77
C GLY A 241 4.42 15.17 6.80
N GLN A 242 3.95 15.81 5.73
CA GLN A 242 4.82 16.53 4.79
C GLN A 242 5.49 17.74 5.46
N ARG A 243 6.82 17.84 5.29
CA ARG A 243 7.63 18.99 5.74
C ARG A 243 8.04 19.92 4.59
N LYS A 244 8.48 19.33 3.47
CA LYS A 244 9.03 20.09 2.33
C LYS A 244 7.90 20.65 1.47
N GLY A 245 8.15 21.76 0.76
CA GLY A 245 7.18 22.34 -0.18
C GLY A 245 6.02 23.12 0.47
N LEU A 246 6.07 23.40 1.77
CA LEU A 246 5.05 24.21 2.45
C LEU A 246 5.18 25.72 2.17
N ALA A 247 6.33 26.17 1.67
CA ALA A 247 6.61 27.58 1.33
C ALA A 247 6.20 28.60 2.41
N ILE A 248 6.26 28.22 3.70
CA ILE A 248 5.96 29.09 4.83
C ILE A 248 7.12 30.10 4.94
N GLY A 249 6.89 31.30 4.41
CA GLY A 249 7.93 32.32 4.20
C GLY A 249 8.55 32.90 5.46
N ARG A 250 8.07 32.51 6.66
CA ARG A 250 8.64 32.90 7.95
C ARG A 250 8.85 31.66 8.81
N PRO A 251 10.04 31.46 9.41
CA PRO A 251 10.21 30.46 10.45
C PRO A 251 9.17 30.65 11.55
N ALA A 252 8.71 29.55 12.13
CA ALA A 252 7.82 29.64 13.26
C ALA A 252 8.51 30.35 14.45
N PRO A 253 7.75 30.94 15.40
CA PRO A 253 8.32 31.67 16.53
C PRO A 253 9.33 30.88 17.37
N ASP A 254 9.21 29.55 17.38
CA ASP A 254 10.10 28.61 18.08
C ASP A 254 11.31 28.17 17.25
N GLY A 255 11.45 28.64 16.01
CA GLY A 255 12.51 28.25 15.07
C GLY A 255 12.43 26.80 14.56
N LYS A 256 11.42 26.03 14.96
CA LYS A 256 11.28 24.61 14.61
C LYS A 256 10.55 24.43 13.27
N PRO A 257 10.85 23.36 12.51
CA PRO A 257 10.13 23.05 11.27
C PRO A 257 8.64 22.79 11.54
N ARG A 258 7.82 23.04 10.51
CA ARG A 258 6.39 22.73 10.51
C ARG A 258 6.09 21.58 9.57
N TYR A 259 5.07 20.82 9.93
CA TYR A 259 4.60 19.66 9.20
C TYR A 259 3.09 19.77 8.98
N VAL A 260 2.60 19.24 7.85
CA VAL A 260 1.15 19.14 7.59
C VAL A 260 0.52 18.19 8.61
N LEU A 261 -0.39 18.69 9.43
CA LEU A 261 -1.18 17.91 10.37
C LEU A 261 -2.47 17.40 9.73
N GLU A 262 -3.09 18.21 8.89
CA GLU A 262 -4.40 17.96 8.32
C GLU A 262 -4.54 18.70 6.98
N VAL A 263 -5.27 18.10 6.05
CA VAL A 263 -5.69 18.73 4.80
C VAL A 263 -7.20 18.88 4.84
N GLN A 264 -7.70 20.10 4.73
CA GLN A 264 -9.12 20.42 4.80
C GLN A 264 -9.62 20.80 3.39
N PRO A 265 -10.07 19.84 2.58
CA PRO A 265 -10.42 20.08 1.18
C PRO A 265 -11.64 21.00 1.03
N VAL A 266 -12.61 20.96 1.94
CA VAL A 266 -13.85 21.76 1.89
C VAL A 266 -13.57 23.25 2.10
N THR A 267 -12.73 23.58 3.07
CA THR A 267 -12.32 24.97 3.36
C THR A 267 -11.08 25.39 2.56
N ASN A 268 -10.51 24.48 1.76
CA ASN A 268 -9.27 24.62 1.02
C ASN A 268 -8.11 25.14 1.90
N ARG A 269 -7.92 24.51 3.06
CA ARG A 269 -6.85 24.86 4.02
C ARG A 269 -5.91 23.70 4.26
N VAL A 270 -4.65 24.02 4.53
CA VAL A 270 -3.63 23.07 5.01
C VAL A 270 -3.24 23.47 6.43
N VAL A 271 -3.48 22.58 7.39
CA VAL A 271 -3.15 22.81 8.80
C VAL A 271 -1.74 22.32 9.06
N VAL A 272 -0.90 23.16 9.68
CA VAL A 272 0.48 22.82 10.03
C VAL A 272 0.76 22.97 11.52
N GLY A 273 1.69 22.17 12.02
CA GLY A 273 2.09 22.20 13.43
C GLY A 273 3.44 21.54 13.68
N SER A 274 3.70 21.19 14.93
CA SER A 274 4.99 20.62 15.33
C SER A 274 5.10 19.15 14.95
N ALA A 275 6.28 18.55 15.15
CA ALA A 275 6.46 17.12 14.90
C ALA A 275 5.71 16.27 15.93
N GLU A 276 5.60 16.76 17.16
CA GLU A 276 4.90 16.12 18.27
C GLU A 276 3.38 16.09 18.06
N ASP A 277 2.83 17.08 17.35
CA ASP A 277 1.41 17.08 16.95
C ASP A 277 1.04 15.94 15.99
N LEU A 278 2.03 15.28 15.37
CA LEU A 278 1.85 14.13 14.47
C LEU A 278 1.91 12.77 15.17
N ASP A 279 2.23 12.72 16.47
CA ASP A 279 2.38 11.48 17.20
C ASP A 279 1.04 10.74 17.26
N VAL A 280 0.96 9.56 16.65
CA VAL A 280 -0.22 8.72 16.63
C VAL A 280 -0.18 7.74 17.81
N GLY A 281 -1.32 7.58 18.48
CA GLY A 281 -1.51 6.56 19.52
C GLY A 281 -2.50 5.47 19.12
N LEU A 282 -3.50 5.83 18.31
CA LEU A 282 -4.55 4.93 17.84
C LEU A 282 -4.83 5.19 16.36
N ILE A 283 -4.99 4.12 15.60
CA ILE A 283 -5.41 4.13 14.20
C ILE A 283 -6.77 3.43 14.11
N ARG A 284 -7.73 4.06 13.43
CA ARG A 284 -8.96 3.41 12.99
C ARG A 284 -8.90 3.23 11.49
N ALA A 285 -9.25 2.02 11.05
CA ALA A 285 -9.20 1.67 9.66
C ALA A 285 -10.41 0.81 9.27
N ASP A 286 -10.92 1.08 8.09
CA ASP A 286 -12.12 0.47 7.52
C ASP A 286 -11.73 -0.44 6.34
N ASP A 287 -12.70 -1.14 5.75
CA ASP A 287 -12.50 -2.07 4.62
C ASP A 287 -11.42 -3.13 4.91
N ALA A 288 -11.51 -3.75 6.09
CA ALA A 288 -10.53 -4.73 6.52
C ALA A 288 -10.60 -6.00 5.66
N VAL A 289 -9.43 -6.44 5.20
CA VAL A 289 -9.22 -7.69 4.47
C VAL A 289 -8.34 -8.58 5.31
N TRP A 290 -8.92 -9.66 5.81
CA TRP A 290 -8.25 -10.62 6.68
C TRP A 290 -7.64 -11.77 5.86
N LEU A 291 -6.37 -12.06 6.16
CA LEU A 291 -5.62 -13.23 5.65
C LEU A 291 -5.52 -14.34 6.69
N SER A 292 -5.81 -13.99 7.94
CA SER A 292 -5.95 -14.87 9.08
C SER A 292 -7.31 -14.62 9.69
N ASP A 293 -8.06 -15.67 10.01
CA ASP A 293 -9.32 -15.49 10.73
C ASP A 293 -9.03 -14.78 12.05
N PRO A 294 -9.63 -13.59 12.31
CA PRO A 294 -9.47 -12.92 13.59
C PRO A 294 -9.82 -13.82 14.77
N ALA A 295 -10.81 -14.72 14.65
CA ALA A 295 -11.20 -15.62 15.72
C ALA A 295 -10.08 -16.61 16.10
N ASP A 296 -9.19 -16.92 15.16
CA ASP A 296 -8.04 -17.82 15.37
C ASP A 296 -6.81 -17.08 15.93
N LEU A 297 -6.84 -15.75 16.01
CA LEU A 297 -5.75 -14.97 16.59
C LEU A 297 -5.82 -15.05 18.12
N ALA A 298 -4.68 -15.37 18.74
CA ALA A 298 -4.60 -15.54 20.19
C ALA A 298 -5.09 -14.27 20.92
N GLY A 299 -6.19 -14.40 21.66
CA GLY A 299 -6.79 -13.31 22.42
C GLY A 299 -7.75 -12.40 21.65
N ALA A 300 -8.22 -12.80 20.45
CA ALA A 300 -9.13 -12.02 19.61
C ALA A 300 -10.61 -12.47 19.68
N ALA A 301 -10.95 -13.42 20.56
CA ALA A 301 -12.35 -13.77 20.84
C ALA A 301 -13.15 -12.51 21.25
N ASP A 302 -14.35 -12.35 20.70
CA ASP A 302 -15.28 -11.26 21.02
C ASP A 302 -14.72 -9.82 20.86
N GLY A 303 -13.87 -9.58 19.85
CA GLY A 303 -13.33 -8.24 19.58
C GLY A 303 -12.27 -7.79 20.58
N ALA A 304 -11.64 -8.75 21.27
CA ALA A 304 -10.53 -8.50 22.16
C ALA A 304 -9.24 -8.10 21.41
N TRP A 305 -8.34 -7.44 22.14
CA TRP A 305 -7.07 -6.97 21.61
C TRP A 305 -6.05 -8.10 21.54
N PHE A 306 -5.38 -8.24 20.40
CA PHE A 306 -4.28 -9.17 20.20
C PHE A 306 -2.98 -8.43 19.86
N PRO A 307 -1.81 -8.93 20.29
CA PRO A 307 -0.52 -8.33 19.96
C PRO A 307 -0.18 -8.53 18.48
N CYS A 308 0.39 -7.51 17.86
CA CYS A 308 0.85 -7.56 16.46
C CYS A 308 1.93 -6.51 16.19
N GLU A 309 2.42 -6.48 14.97
CA GLU A 309 3.18 -5.36 14.43
C GLU A 309 2.35 -4.65 13.35
N ALA A 310 2.32 -3.32 13.39
CA ALA A 310 1.59 -2.50 12.43
C ALA A 310 2.54 -1.78 11.48
N GLN A 311 2.30 -1.90 10.18
CA GLN A 311 3.02 -1.15 9.16
C GLN A 311 2.04 -0.24 8.41
N VAL A 312 2.37 1.05 8.28
CA VAL A 312 1.49 2.08 7.69
C VAL A 312 2.05 2.69 6.40
N ARG A 313 3.24 2.26 5.98
CA ARG A 313 3.93 2.67 4.75
C ARG A 313 4.69 1.48 4.19
N ALA A 314 4.66 1.28 2.87
CA ALA A 314 5.30 0.11 2.22
C ALA A 314 6.79 -0.07 2.54
N HIS A 315 7.54 1.02 2.70
CA HIS A 315 8.96 1.01 3.09
C HIS A 315 9.19 1.50 4.54
N GLY A 316 8.13 1.66 5.32
CA GLY A 316 8.22 2.02 6.74
C GLY A 316 8.54 0.80 7.59
N ALA A 317 9.32 1.00 8.65
CA ALA A 317 9.50 -0.03 9.67
C ALA A 317 8.14 -0.33 10.34
N PRO A 318 7.81 -1.62 10.57
CA PRO A 318 6.67 -1.98 11.39
C PRO A 318 6.91 -1.53 12.84
N VAL A 319 5.83 -1.23 13.56
CA VAL A 319 5.87 -0.85 14.98
C VAL A 319 5.07 -1.81 15.83
N THR A 320 5.51 -2.04 17.07
CA THR A 320 4.76 -2.84 18.05
C THR A 320 3.39 -2.23 18.29
N ALA A 321 2.35 -3.05 18.19
CA ALA A 321 0.98 -2.63 18.38
C ALA A 321 0.15 -3.74 19.02
N ARG A 322 -1.07 -3.38 19.41
CA ARG A 322 -2.16 -4.34 19.54
C ARG A 322 -3.29 -3.93 18.61
N ALA A 323 -4.02 -4.89 18.08
CA ALA A 323 -5.15 -4.65 17.20
C ALA A 323 -6.39 -5.40 17.68
N ARG A 324 -7.57 -4.92 17.26
CA ARG A 324 -8.84 -5.65 17.41
C ARG A 324 -9.72 -5.44 16.20
N ALA A 325 -10.42 -6.50 15.79
CA ALA A 325 -11.45 -6.41 14.77
C ALA A 325 -12.63 -5.58 15.30
N VAL A 326 -13.15 -4.68 14.47
CA VAL A 326 -14.33 -3.88 14.78
C VAL A 326 -15.56 -4.59 14.24
N ALA A 327 -16.61 -4.60 15.07
CA ALA A 327 -17.91 -5.11 14.73
C ALA A 327 -18.76 -3.98 14.12
N GLU A 328 -19.25 -4.16 12.90
CA GLU A 328 -20.16 -3.20 12.27
C GLU A 328 -21.60 -3.71 12.37
N VAL A 329 -22.51 -2.81 12.74
CA VAL A 329 -23.94 -3.11 12.84
C VAL A 329 -24.56 -2.94 11.45
N VAL A 330 -24.93 -4.04 10.81
CA VAL A 330 -25.60 -4.01 9.51
C VAL A 330 -27.06 -3.62 9.74
N ALA A 331 -27.42 -2.38 9.40
CA ALA A 331 -28.79 -1.90 9.44
C ALA A 331 -29.48 -2.15 8.09
N GLY A 332 -30.67 -2.76 8.11
CA GLY A 332 -31.55 -2.91 6.96
C GLY A 332 -32.79 -2.05 7.07
N ALA A 333 -33.59 -2.00 5.99
CA ALA A 333 -34.87 -1.31 5.93
C ALA A 333 -35.90 -1.97 6.87
N GLY A 334 -35.77 -1.72 8.17
CA GLY A 334 -36.57 -2.33 9.24
C GLY A 334 -35.87 -2.45 10.61
N GLY A 335 -34.57 -2.18 10.71
CA GLY A 335 -33.81 -2.28 11.97
C GLY A 335 -32.42 -2.92 11.79
N VAL A 336 -31.79 -3.32 12.90
CA VAL A 336 -30.52 -4.07 12.89
C VAL A 336 -30.76 -5.47 12.33
N VAL A 337 -30.07 -5.81 11.23
CA VAL A 337 -30.16 -7.10 10.53
C VAL A 337 -29.07 -8.07 10.99
N GLY A 338 -27.94 -7.56 11.51
CA GLY A 338 -26.87 -8.38 12.08
C GLY A 338 -25.67 -7.54 12.54
N VAL A 339 -24.67 -8.21 13.10
CA VAL A 339 -23.37 -7.64 13.43
C VAL A 339 -22.32 -8.40 12.63
N GLU A 340 -21.59 -7.71 11.76
CA GLU A 340 -20.49 -8.28 10.99
C GLU A 340 -19.16 -7.92 11.67
N ILE A 341 -18.53 -8.91 12.30
CA ILE A 341 -17.23 -8.73 12.93
C ILE A 341 -16.16 -8.80 11.85
N GLY A 342 -15.29 -7.79 11.80
CA GLY A 342 -14.12 -7.80 10.91
C GLY A 342 -14.21 -6.87 9.71
N ALA A 343 -15.24 -6.02 9.60
CA ALA A 343 -15.34 -4.99 8.56
C ALA A 343 -14.31 -3.85 8.74
N GLY A 344 -13.87 -3.61 9.98
CA GLY A 344 -12.83 -2.64 10.32
C GLY A 344 -11.85 -3.16 11.37
N VAL A 345 -10.86 -2.33 11.70
CA VAL A 345 -9.84 -2.63 12.70
C VAL A 345 -9.44 -1.37 13.47
N GLU A 346 -9.25 -1.52 14.79
CA GLU A 346 -8.57 -0.54 15.61
C GLU A 346 -7.16 -1.04 15.94
N VAL A 347 -6.18 -0.16 15.86
CA VAL A 347 -4.77 -0.47 16.12
C VAL A 347 -4.20 0.54 17.11
N GLU A 348 -3.83 0.07 18.29
CA GLU A 348 -3.20 0.88 19.33
C GLU A 348 -1.70 0.64 19.33
N LEU A 349 -0.92 1.72 19.21
CA LEU A 349 0.53 1.64 19.18
C LEU A 349 1.05 1.44 20.60
N VAL A 350 1.85 0.40 20.81
CA VAL A 350 2.42 0.10 22.12
C VAL A 350 3.74 0.86 22.25
N ARG A 351 3.86 1.65 23.32
CA ARG A 351 5.07 2.40 23.63
C ARG A 351 6.04 1.55 24.44
N ASP A 352 7.12 1.12 23.80
CA ASP A 352 8.28 0.52 24.48
C ASP A 352 9.38 1.59 24.66
N GLY A 353 9.34 2.31 25.79
CA GLY A 353 10.30 3.39 26.09
C GLY A 353 9.90 4.77 25.51
N GLU A 354 10.88 5.63 25.21
CA GLU A 354 10.66 7.02 24.79
C GLU A 354 10.38 7.19 23.27
N ASP A 355 10.62 6.17 22.44
CA ASP A 355 10.84 6.36 20.99
C ASP A 355 9.88 5.62 20.04
N VAL A 356 8.69 5.22 20.48
CA VAL A 356 7.71 4.56 19.58
C VAL A 356 6.52 5.47 19.31
N ALA A 357 6.70 6.40 18.38
CA ALA A 357 5.59 7.15 17.79
C ALA A 357 5.66 7.06 16.26
N LEU A 358 4.70 6.35 15.65
CA LEU A 358 4.40 6.61 14.25
C LEU A 358 3.96 8.06 14.14
N ARG A 359 4.58 8.80 13.23
CA ARG A 359 4.22 10.19 12.94
C ARG A 359 3.55 10.30 11.59
N GLY A 360 2.42 11.02 11.57
CA GLY A 360 1.76 11.41 10.34
C GLY A 360 1.27 10.21 9.54
N VAL A 361 0.30 9.50 10.09
CA VAL A 361 -0.44 8.46 9.37
C VAL A 361 -1.61 9.14 8.68
N ALA A 362 -1.53 9.25 7.35
CA ALA A 362 -2.54 9.92 6.54
C ALA A 362 -3.74 8.98 6.30
N PRO A 363 -4.99 9.47 6.43
CA PRO A 363 -6.16 8.76 5.92
C PRO A 363 -6.00 8.42 4.42
N GLY A 364 -6.53 7.26 4.02
CA GLY A 364 -6.38 6.68 2.68
C GLY A 364 -5.13 5.79 2.50
N GLN A 365 -4.18 5.80 3.44
CA GLN A 365 -3.09 4.81 3.46
C GLN A 365 -3.59 3.47 4.00
N SER A 366 -2.89 2.38 3.69
CA SER A 366 -3.16 1.07 4.29
C SER A 366 -2.42 0.90 5.61
N VAL A 367 -3.07 0.29 6.60
CA VAL A 367 -2.40 -0.34 7.74
C VAL A 367 -2.39 -1.84 7.51
N VAL A 368 -1.22 -2.48 7.62
CA VAL A 368 -1.05 -3.93 7.48
C VAL A 368 -0.54 -4.48 8.80
N LEU A 369 -1.19 -5.54 9.26
CA LEU A 369 -0.90 -6.21 10.53
C LEU A 369 -0.04 -7.45 10.30
N TYR A 370 0.97 -7.64 11.13
CA TYR A 370 1.92 -8.73 11.06
C TYR A 370 2.07 -9.46 12.39
N ALA A 371 2.38 -10.75 12.31
CA ALA A 371 2.96 -11.54 13.39
C ALA A 371 4.31 -12.09 12.91
N GLY A 372 5.40 -11.36 13.20
CA GLY A 372 6.70 -11.64 12.63
C GLY A 372 6.68 -11.53 11.11
N THR A 373 6.86 -12.64 10.40
CA THR A 373 6.79 -12.62 8.93
C THR A 373 5.37 -12.78 8.39
N ARG A 374 4.42 -13.32 9.16
CA ARG A 374 3.07 -13.62 8.67
C ARG A 374 2.24 -12.35 8.60
N VAL A 375 1.52 -12.16 7.48
CA VAL A 375 0.53 -11.10 7.31
C VAL A 375 -0.81 -11.57 7.88
N LEU A 376 -1.37 -10.81 8.81
CA LEU A 376 -2.64 -11.12 9.46
C LEU A 376 -3.82 -10.54 8.69
N GLY A 377 -3.67 -9.31 8.21
CA GLY A 377 -4.69 -8.60 7.44
C GLY A 377 -4.25 -7.17 7.13
N GLN A 378 -5.09 -6.45 6.40
CA GLN A 378 -4.90 -5.04 6.12
C GLN A 378 -6.23 -4.28 6.17
N ALA A 379 -6.17 -2.98 6.36
CA ALA A 379 -7.33 -2.09 6.29
C ALA A 379 -6.92 -0.69 5.79
N THR A 380 -7.89 0.10 5.34
CA THR A 380 -7.68 1.48 4.88
C THR A 380 -7.84 2.43 6.06
N VAL A 381 -6.80 3.20 6.41
CA VAL A 381 -6.84 4.16 7.50
C VAL A 381 -7.90 5.23 7.24
N SER A 382 -8.84 5.38 8.16
CA SER A 382 -9.90 6.39 8.09
C SER A 382 -9.65 7.55 9.04
N SER A 383 -9.11 7.27 10.24
CA SER A 383 -8.72 8.32 11.19
C SER A 383 -7.61 7.89 12.14
N THR A 384 -6.96 8.87 12.77
CA THR A 384 -5.96 8.64 13.82
C THR A 384 -6.21 9.53 15.03
N ASP A 385 -5.98 9.00 16.23
CA ASP A 385 -5.97 9.79 17.46
C ASP A 385 -4.52 9.98 17.94
N ARG A 386 -4.26 11.15 18.52
CA ARG A 386 -2.95 11.47 19.07
C ARG A 386 -2.60 10.56 20.25
N ALA A 387 -1.31 10.22 20.37
CA ALA A 387 -0.80 9.58 21.58
C ALA A 387 -1.07 10.50 22.78
N ARG A 388 -1.86 10.04 23.76
CA ARG A 388 -2.08 10.83 24.99
C ARG A 388 -0.73 11.07 25.65
N SER A 389 -0.35 12.33 25.81
CA SER A 389 0.84 12.67 26.59
C SER A 389 0.65 12.19 28.02
N ALA A 390 1.61 11.42 28.54
CA ALA A 390 1.63 10.91 29.91
C ALA A 390 1.64 12.01 31.00
N THR A 391 1.65 13.30 30.62
CA THR A 391 1.80 14.43 31.53
C THR A 391 0.49 15.06 32.03
N SER A 392 -0.70 14.57 31.66
CA SER A 392 -1.96 15.19 32.13
C SER A 392 -2.56 14.57 33.40
N THR A 393 -2.03 13.46 33.92
CA THR A 393 -2.63 12.76 35.07
C THR A 393 -2.11 13.16 36.46
N ASP A 394 -1.12 14.06 36.57
CA ASP A 394 -0.51 14.37 37.88
C ASP A 394 -0.77 15.80 38.41
N ARG A 395 -1.53 16.64 37.69
CA ARG A 395 -1.96 17.96 38.21
C ARG A 395 -3.30 17.97 38.93
N ALA A 396 -4.06 16.88 38.90
CA ALA A 396 -5.37 16.79 39.57
C ALA A 396 -5.30 16.22 41.00
N ARG A 397 -4.13 15.76 41.48
CA ARG A 397 -4.00 15.06 42.77
C ARG A 397 -3.30 15.84 43.89
N THR A 398 -2.67 16.97 43.61
CA THR A 398 -1.97 17.80 44.62
C THR A 398 -2.76 19.04 45.07
N GLY A 399 -3.98 19.26 44.58
CA GLY A 399 -4.82 20.41 44.91
C GLY A 399 -5.82 20.25 46.07
N ARG A 400 -5.78 19.13 46.83
CA ARG A 400 -6.70 18.91 47.98
C ARG A 400 -5.96 18.53 49.27
N LEU A 401 -4.95 19.31 49.66
CA LEU A 401 -4.45 19.35 51.03
C LEU A 401 -3.96 20.78 51.35
N ALA A 402 -4.88 21.74 51.27
CA ALA A 402 -4.76 23.05 51.91
C ALA A 402 -6.19 23.59 52.09
N GLY A 403 -6.72 23.37 53.28
CA GLY A 403 -8.06 23.75 53.71
C GLY A 403 -8.24 23.37 55.16
#